data_AF-A0A529HJT8-F1
#
_entry.id   AF-A0A529HJT8-F1
#
_cell.length_a   1.000
_cell.length_b   1.000
_cell.length_c   1.000
_cell.angle_alpha   90.00
_cell.angle_beta   90.00
_cell.angle_gamma   90.00
#
_symmetry.space_group_name_H-M   'P 1'
#
loop_
_entity.id
_entity.type
_entity.pdbx_description
1 polymer ?
#
loop_
_entity_poly.entity_id
_entity_poly.type
_entity_poly.pdbx_seq_one_letter_code
_entity_poly.pdbx_strand_id
1 'polypeptide(L)'
;VRIMRQCLEKLRLPDGHGPVAVPNQKITPPPRATMKRSMEATIHHFKLYTEGHHVPQGEVYAAVEAPKGEFGVYLVSDGSNVPY
;
A
#
# COMPACT_ATOMS: atom_id res chain seq x y z
N VAL A 1 4.77 -25.09 -5.73
CA VAL A 1 4.08 -24.79 -7.03
C VAL A 1 2.54 -24.78 -6.93
N ARG A 2 1.91 -25.58 -6.05
CA ARG A 2 0.43 -25.66 -5.93
C ARG A 2 -0.26 -24.29 -5.77
N ILE A 3 0.19 -23.46 -4.82
CA ILE A 3 -0.40 -22.15 -4.52
C ILE A 3 -0.33 -21.21 -5.75
N MET A 4 0.80 -21.19 -6.45
CA MET A 4 0.98 -20.36 -7.65
C MET A 4 -0.07 -20.66 -8.74
N ARG A 5 -0.35 -21.95 -8.99
CA ARG A 5 -1.37 -22.37 -9.97
C ARG A 5 -2.76 -21.91 -9.55
N GLN A 6 -3.10 -22.08 -8.28
CA GLN A 6 -4.39 -21.64 -7.72
C GLN A 6 -4.57 -20.11 -7.80
N CYS A 7 -3.51 -19.33 -7.54
CA CYS A 7 -3.55 -17.87 -7.69
C CYS A 7 -3.82 -17.47 -9.15
N LEU A 8 -3.18 -18.12 -10.12
CA LEU A 8 -3.41 -17.84 -11.55
C LEU A 8 -4.84 -18.16 -11.99
N GLU A 9 -5.39 -19.27 -11.52
CA GLU A 9 -6.79 -19.63 -11.79
C GLU A 9 -7.74 -18.58 -11.22
N LYS A 10 -7.55 -18.18 -9.95
CA LYS A 10 -8.38 -17.15 -9.31
C LYS A 10 -8.28 -15.77 -9.95
N LEU A 11 -7.10 -15.36 -10.38
CA LEU A 11 -6.89 -14.07 -11.05
C LEU A 11 -7.53 -13.99 -12.44
N ARG A 12 -7.77 -15.14 -13.09
CA ARG A 12 -8.43 -15.22 -14.40
C ARG A 12 -9.96 -15.21 -14.30
N LEU A 13 -10.51 -15.45 -13.12
CA LEU A 13 -11.95 -15.37 -12.90
C LEU A 13 -12.41 -13.90 -12.89
N PRO A 14 -13.67 -13.59 -13.29
CA PRO A 14 -14.24 -12.25 -13.24
C PRO A 14 -14.04 -11.54 -11.90
N ASP A 15 -14.19 -12.26 -10.79
CA ASP A 15 -14.02 -11.75 -9.42
C ASP A 15 -12.58 -11.36 -9.07
N GLY A 16 -11.61 -11.88 -9.81
CA GLY A 16 -10.18 -11.55 -9.66
C GLY A 16 -9.79 -10.23 -10.31
N HIS A 17 -10.69 -9.61 -11.08
CA HIS A 17 -10.46 -8.32 -11.71
C HIS A 17 -10.86 -7.19 -10.77
N GLY A 18 -9.92 -6.29 -10.49
CA GLY A 18 -10.15 -5.15 -9.62
C GLY A 18 -8.96 -4.21 -9.54
N PRO A 19 -9.08 -3.12 -8.77
CA PRO A 19 -7.97 -2.22 -8.54
C PRO A 19 -6.86 -2.94 -7.76
N VAL A 20 -5.63 -2.84 -8.25
CA VAL A 20 -4.44 -3.45 -7.60
C VAL A 20 -3.94 -2.65 -6.40
N ALA A 21 -4.44 -1.42 -6.22
CA ALA A 21 -4.08 -0.53 -5.14
C ALA A 21 -5.33 0.13 -4.56
N VAL A 22 -5.23 0.58 -3.31
CA VAL A 22 -6.36 1.19 -2.59
C VAL A 22 -6.80 2.48 -3.31
N PRO A 23 -8.11 2.71 -3.53
CA PRO A 23 -8.62 3.90 -4.21
C PRO A 23 -8.57 5.18 -3.34
N ASN A 24 -7.54 5.33 -2.50
CA ASN A 24 -7.32 6.49 -1.64
C ASN A 24 -6.01 7.19 -2.00
N GLN A 25 -6.13 8.35 -2.65
CA GLN A 25 -5.00 9.13 -3.15
C GLN A 25 -4.14 9.78 -2.06
N LYS A 26 -4.57 9.71 -0.79
CA LYS A 26 -3.77 10.16 0.36
C LYS A 26 -2.76 9.12 0.83
N ILE A 27 -2.92 7.86 0.43
CA ILE A 27 -2.07 6.73 0.83
C ILE A 27 -1.34 6.17 -0.40
N THR A 28 -2.05 6.01 -1.52
CA THR A 28 -1.52 5.51 -2.79
C THR A 28 -1.38 6.67 -3.78
N PRO A 29 -0.28 6.77 -4.55
CA PRO A 29 -0.14 7.82 -5.55
C PRO A 29 -1.20 7.71 -6.65
N PRO A 30 -1.73 8.83 -7.17
CA PRO A 30 -2.70 8.80 -8.25
C PRO A 30 -2.08 8.30 -9.57
N PRO A 31 -2.88 7.70 -10.48
CA PRO A 31 -2.40 7.32 -11.80
C PRO A 31 -1.83 8.52 -12.57
N ARG A 32 -0.74 8.30 -13.30
CA ARG A 32 -0.06 9.36 -14.08
C ARG A 32 -0.97 10.06 -15.09
N ALA A 33 -1.94 9.34 -15.66
CA ALA A 33 -2.91 9.91 -16.59
C ALA A 33 -3.82 10.95 -15.91
N THR A 34 -4.26 10.69 -14.69
CA THR A 34 -5.12 11.58 -13.89
C THR A 34 -4.32 12.73 -13.30
N MET A 35 -3.10 12.46 -12.83
CA MET A 35 -2.20 13.47 -12.27
C MET A 35 -1.98 14.62 -13.26
N LYS A 36 -1.75 14.34 -14.54
CA LYS A 36 -1.51 15.38 -15.56
C LYS A 36 -2.75 16.21 -15.94
N ARG A 37 -3.93 15.86 -15.43
CA ARG A 37 -5.21 16.46 -15.83
C ARG A 37 -5.99 17.06 -14.67
N SER A 38 -5.76 16.61 -13.43
CA SER A 38 -6.43 17.11 -12.23
C SER A 38 -5.43 17.79 -11.30
N MET A 39 -5.82 18.95 -10.80
CA MET A 39 -5.05 19.71 -9.83
C MET A 39 -4.93 18.96 -8.51
N GLU A 40 -6.03 18.38 -8.03
CA GLU A 40 -6.09 17.60 -6.80
C GLU A 40 -5.15 16.39 -6.85
N ALA A 41 -5.13 15.66 -7.96
CA ALA A 41 -4.21 14.54 -8.17
C ALA A 41 -2.74 15.00 -8.15
N THR A 42 -2.44 16.18 -8.68
CA THR A 42 -1.08 16.76 -8.60
C THR A 42 -0.69 17.12 -7.17
N ILE A 43 -1.60 17.74 -6.41
CA ILE A 43 -1.36 18.09 -5.00
C ILE A 43 -1.11 16.83 -4.17
N HIS A 44 -1.93 15.79 -4.33
CA HIS A 44 -1.77 14.53 -3.63
C HIS A 44 -0.45 13.85 -3.96
N HIS A 45 -0.08 13.81 -5.24
CA HIS A 45 1.23 13.30 -5.63
C HIS A 45 2.37 14.11 -5.00
N PHE A 46 2.31 15.45 -5.04
CA PHE A 46 3.37 16.29 -4.48
C PHE A 46 3.55 16.04 -2.98
N LYS A 47 2.47 16.13 -2.19
CA LYS A 47 2.53 15.90 -0.74
C LYS A 47 3.03 14.50 -0.38
N LEU A 48 2.55 13.46 -1.07
CA LEU A 48 2.93 12.08 -0.77
C LEU A 48 4.43 11.82 -1.00
N TYR A 49 5.05 12.48 -1.98
CA TYR A 49 6.47 12.28 -2.30
C TYR A 49 7.42 13.23 -1.57
N THR A 50 6.94 14.35 -1.02
CA THR A 50 7.77 15.29 -0.26
C THR A 50 7.58 15.15 1.24
N GLU A 51 6.33 15.18 1.71
CA GLU A 51 5.95 15.06 3.12
C GLU A 51 5.69 13.60 3.50
N GLY A 52 5.18 12.77 2.59
CA GLY A 52 4.70 11.43 2.94
C GLY A 52 3.26 11.46 3.45
N HIS A 53 2.84 10.37 4.09
CA HIS A 53 1.53 10.27 4.74
C HIS A 53 1.72 10.04 6.24
N HIS A 54 0.88 10.68 7.04
CA HIS A 54 0.90 10.53 8.50
C HIS A 54 0.22 9.23 8.90
N VAL A 55 0.89 8.46 9.74
CA VAL A 55 0.35 7.23 10.31
C VAL A 55 -0.24 7.57 11.69
N PRO A 56 -1.40 6.99 12.09
CA PRO A 56 -1.92 7.20 13.43
C PRO A 56 -0.93 6.74 14.51
N GLN A 57 -0.88 7.47 15.62
CA GLN A 57 -0.04 7.12 16.76
C GLN A 57 -0.43 5.73 17.31
N GLY A 58 0.58 4.90 17.57
CA GLY A 58 0.39 3.57 18.13
C GLY A 58 1.58 2.65 17.92
N GLU A 59 1.45 1.42 18.40
CA GLU A 59 2.43 0.36 18.24
C GLU A 59 1.77 -0.88 17.64
N VAL A 60 2.48 -1.58 16.77
CA VAL A 60 2.00 -2.80 16.14
C VAL A 60 3.14 -3.79 15.95
N TYR A 61 2.85 -5.06 16.25
CA TYR A 61 3.65 -6.19 15.82
C TYR A 61 2.91 -6.94 14.72
N ALA A 62 3.53 -7.07 13.56
CA ALA A 62 2.99 -7.85 12.45
C ALA A 62 4.03 -8.86 11.97
N ALA A 63 3.61 -10.11 11.80
CA ALA A 63 4.48 -11.18 11.36
C ALA A 63 3.98 -11.84 10.07
N VAL A 64 4.92 -12.24 9.22
CA VAL A 64 4.68 -13.00 8.00
C VAL A 64 5.56 -14.24 8.01
N GLU A 65 5.08 -15.35 7.45
CA GLU A 65 5.88 -16.55 7.24
C GLU A 65 6.85 -16.34 6.07
N ALA A 66 8.09 -16.01 6.39
CA ALA A 66 9.18 -15.93 5.42
C ALA A 66 9.77 -17.34 5.17
N PRO A 67 10.58 -17.53 4.11
CA PRO A 67 11.18 -18.84 3.82
C PRO A 67 12.06 -19.42 4.95
N LYS A 68 12.47 -18.60 5.93
CA LYS A 68 13.30 -18.98 7.09
C LYS A 68 12.51 -19.11 8.39
N GLY A 69 11.18 -19.01 8.35
CA GLY A 69 10.30 -18.99 9.52
C GLY A 69 9.63 -17.64 9.73
N GLU A 70 9.28 -17.33 10.97
CA GLU A 70 8.57 -16.09 11.30
C GLU A 70 9.45 -14.86 11.04
N PHE A 71 8.95 -13.95 10.22
CA PHE A 71 9.53 -12.62 10.02
C PHE A 71 8.56 -11.59 10.58
N GLY A 72 8.84 -11.15 11.80
CA GLY A 72 8.09 -10.12 12.52
C GLY A 72 8.71 -8.74 12.38
N VAL A 73 7.85 -7.73 12.21
CA VAL A 73 8.23 -6.31 12.28
C VAL A 73 7.46 -5.67 13.43
N TYR A 74 8.20 -5.07 14.36
CA TYR A 74 7.65 -4.20 15.40
C TYR A 74 7.79 -2.75 14.94
N LEU A 75 6.68 -2.02 14.92
CA LEU A 75 6.61 -0.66 14.42
C LEU A 75 5.93 0.23 15.46
N VAL A 76 6.59 1.32 15.82
CA VAL A 76 6.04 2.36 16.69
C VAL A 76 5.90 3.64 15.87
N SER A 77 4.73 4.27 15.95
CA SER A 77 4.46 5.56 15.34
C SER A 77 4.07 6.56 16.42
N ASP A 78 4.72 7.72 16.39
CA ASP A 78 4.41 8.88 17.22
C ASP A 78 3.33 9.80 16.60
N GLY A 79 2.73 9.38 15.47
CA GLY A 79 1.78 10.20 14.71
C GLY A 79 2.42 11.01 13.58
N SER A 80 3.74 10.94 13.42
CA SER A 80 4.45 11.61 12.32
C SER A 80 4.44 10.79 11.02
N ASN A 81 5.14 11.31 10.02
CA ASN A 81 5.37 10.66 8.72
C ASN A 81 6.61 9.74 8.72
N VAL A 82 7.33 9.63 9.84
CA VAL A 82 8.55 8.83 10.00
C VAL A 82 8.33 7.81 11.12
N PRO A 83 8.82 6.56 11.00
CA PRO A 83 8.82 5.63 12.13
C PRO A 83 9.60 6.19 13.32
N TYR A 84 9.08 6.01 14.54
CA TYR A 84 9.75 6.46 15.78
C TYR A 84 11.03 5.65 16.06
#